data_AF-A0A8J8JLE3-F1
#
_entry.id   AF-A0A8J8JLE3-F1
#
_cell.length_a   1.000
_cell.length_b   1.000
_cell.length_c   1.000
_cell.angle_alpha   90.00
_cell.angle_beta   90.00
_cell.angle_gamma   90.00
#
_symmetry.space_group_name_H-M   'P 1'
#
loop_
_entity.id
_entity.type
_entity.pdbx_description
1 polymer ?
#
loop_
_entity_poly.entity_id
_entity_poly.type
_entity_poly.pdbx_seq_one_letter_code
_entity_poly.pdbx_strand_id
1 'polypeptide(L)'
;IHMFFMFQSIDVLFLDSSRKVVDLKRAKPWRVYTPKESARYIIEAPVGVINAIHAEIGDEIDWQVEEERKAVPSPTSAINKINIKSSNGVISLAEPKPKLKGK
;
A
#
# COMPACT_ATOMS: atom_id res chain seq x y z
N ILE A 1 -11.96 -7.86 3.06
CA ILE A 1 -10.51 -8.11 3.19
C ILE A 1 -10.24 -9.46 3.81
N HIS A 2 -9.15 -10.10 3.42
CA HIS A 2 -8.63 -11.28 4.11
C HIS A 2 -7.34 -10.87 4.84
N MET A 3 -7.12 -11.42 6.03
CA MET A 3 -5.92 -11.19 6.84
C MET A 3 -5.05 -12.45 6.94
N PHE A 4 -5.16 -13.37 5.98
CA PHE A 4 -4.26 -14.52 5.90
C PHE A 4 -2.83 -14.04 5.67
N PHE A 5 -1.86 -14.67 6.33
CA PHE A 5 -0.43 -14.30 6.27
C PHE A 5 -0.07 -12.92 6.87
N MET A 6 -1.02 -12.23 7.52
CA MET A 6 -0.73 -11.03 8.30
C MET A 6 -0.33 -11.41 9.72
N PHE A 7 0.83 -10.96 10.20
CA PHE A 7 1.28 -11.21 11.59
C PHE A 7 0.80 -10.15 12.58
N GLN A 8 0.23 -9.05 12.09
CA GLN A 8 -0.14 -7.90 12.88
C GLN A 8 -1.59 -7.53 12.62
N SER A 9 -2.23 -6.89 13.61
CA SER A 9 -3.54 -6.28 13.40
C SER A 9 -3.36 -4.93 12.70
N ILE A 10 -4.39 -4.52 11.96
CA ILE A 10 -4.45 -3.21 11.30
C ILE A 10 -5.81 -2.58 11.53
N ASP A 11 -5.88 -1.26 11.42
CA ASP A 11 -7.12 -0.53 11.33
C ASP A 11 -7.55 -0.43 9.87
N VAL A 12 -8.84 -0.60 9.63
CA VAL A 12 -9.41 -0.67 8.28
C VAL A 12 -10.66 0.20 8.23
N LEU A 13 -10.63 1.18 7.34
CA LEU A 13 -11.76 2.03 7.03
C LEU A 13 -12.32 1.60 5.68
N PHE A 14 -13.61 1.30 5.64
CA PHE A 14 -14.33 0.97 4.43
C PHE A 14 -15.11 2.20 3.97
N LEU A 15 -14.93 2.58 2.71
CA LEU A 15 -15.57 3.76 2.11
C LEU A 15 -16.48 3.34 0.96
N ASP A 16 -17.62 3.99 0.81
CA ASP A 16 -18.49 3.84 -0.35
C ASP A 16 -17.92 4.52 -1.62
N SER A 17 -18.70 4.56 -2.69
CA SER A 17 -18.29 5.22 -3.93
C SER A 17 -18.15 6.74 -3.82
N SER A 18 -18.81 7.35 -2.85
CA SER A 18 -18.78 8.78 -2.54
C SER A 18 -17.71 9.12 -1.51
N ARG A 19 -16.87 8.15 -1.12
CA ARG A 19 -15.80 8.28 -0.12
C ARG A 19 -16.30 8.54 1.31
N LYS A 20 -17.54 8.12 1.59
CA LYS A 20 -18.11 8.15 2.93
C LYS A 20 -17.76 6.87 3.69
N VAL A 21 -17.37 7.00 4.96
CA VAL A 21 -17.07 5.87 5.85
C VAL A 21 -18.34 5.07 6.11
N VAL A 22 -18.36 3.82 5.66
CA VAL A 22 -19.47 2.89 5.87
C VAL A 22 -19.19 1.84 6.95
N ASP A 23 -17.93 1.56 7.24
CA ASP A 23 -17.56 0.63 8.29
C ASP A 23 -16.13 0.87 8.78
N LEU A 24 -15.90 0.56 10.05
CA LEU A 24 -14.63 0.74 10.74
C LEU A 24 -14.30 -0.56 11.47
N LYS A 25 -13.15 -1.17 11.17
CA LYS A 25 -12.76 -2.43 11.78
C LYS A 25 -11.30 -2.45 12.20
N ARG A 26 -11.06 -3.06 13.36
CA ARG A 26 -9.73 -3.56 13.74
C ARG A 26 -9.57 -4.98 13.20
N ALA A 27 -8.88 -5.11 12.09
CA ALA A 27 -8.65 -6.37 11.41
C ALA A 27 -7.52 -7.15 12.09
N LYS A 28 -7.81 -8.37 12.55
CA LYS A 28 -6.88 -9.26 13.23
C LYS A 28 -6.32 -10.30 12.25
N PRO A 29 -5.09 -10.79 12.49
CA PRO A 29 -4.49 -11.91 11.77
C PRO A 29 -5.44 -13.09 11.54
N TRP A 30 -5.30 -13.75 10.39
CA TRP A 30 -5.94 -15.02 10.03
C TRP A 30 -7.47 -15.00 10.01
N ARG A 31 -8.08 -13.81 9.80
CA ARG A 31 -9.54 -13.63 9.71
C ARG A 31 -9.95 -12.99 8.39
N VAL A 32 -11.23 -13.11 8.08
CA VAL A 32 -11.86 -12.45 6.94
C VAL A 32 -12.84 -11.41 7.46
N TYR A 33 -12.85 -10.24 6.84
CA TYR A 33 -13.74 -9.13 7.18
C TYR A 33 -14.49 -8.67 5.95
N THR A 34 -15.81 -8.66 6.07
CA THR A 34 -16.74 -8.06 5.10
C THR A 34 -17.28 -6.76 5.71
N PRO A 35 -17.34 -5.65 4.94
CA PRO A 35 -17.96 -4.41 5.41
C PRO A 35 -19.46 -4.59 5.65
N LYS A 36 -20.03 -3.76 6.52
CA LYS A 36 -21.48 -3.72 6.77
C LYS A 36 -22.29 -3.29 5.53
N GLU A 37 -21.76 -2.35 4.76
CA GLU A 37 -22.38 -1.85 3.53
C GLU A 37 -21.41 -1.95 2.35
N SER A 38 -21.91 -1.66 1.14
CA SER A 38 -21.10 -1.69 -0.08
C SER A 38 -19.94 -0.70 0.01
N ALA A 39 -18.71 -1.22 -0.03
CA ALA A 39 -17.51 -0.43 -0.01
C ALA A 39 -16.82 -0.49 -1.38
N ARG A 40 -16.39 0.68 -1.88
CA ARG A 40 -15.59 0.83 -3.10
C ARG A 40 -14.11 1.01 -2.78
N TYR A 41 -13.78 1.66 -1.67
CA TYR A 41 -12.41 1.92 -1.26
C TYR A 41 -12.15 1.40 0.14
N ILE A 42 -10.87 1.09 0.41
CA ILE A 42 -10.41 0.58 1.70
C ILE A 42 -9.13 1.32 2.05
N ILE A 43 -9.07 1.88 3.26
CA ILE A 43 -7.85 2.47 3.82
C ILE A 43 -7.33 1.53 4.90
N GLU A 44 -6.13 1.02 4.70
CA GLU A 44 -5.40 0.19 5.66
C GLU A 44 -4.40 1.05 6.42
N ALA A 45 -4.45 1.01 7.74
CA ALA A 45 -3.64 1.85 8.60
C ALA A 45 -3.11 1.06 9.82
N PRO A 46 -2.01 1.52 10.45
CA PRO A 46 -1.57 0.97 11.72
C PRO A 46 -2.68 1.01 12.78
N VAL A 47 -2.65 0.06 13.72
CA VAL A 47 -3.58 0.06 14.84
C VAL A 47 -3.49 1.36 15.63
N GLY A 48 -4.64 1.97 15.88
CA GLY A 48 -4.78 3.20 16.66
C GLY A 48 -5.20 4.39 15.81
N VAL A 49 -5.07 4.33 14.48
CA VAL A 49 -5.41 5.43 13.58
C VAL A 49 -6.90 5.80 13.67
N ILE A 50 -7.81 4.82 13.73
CA ILE A 50 -9.26 5.10 13.85
C ILE A 50 -9.54 5.97 15.08
N ASN A 51 -8.88 5.67 16.20
CA ASN A 51 -9.05 6.43 17.44
C ASN A 51 -8.35 7.79 17.37
N ALA A 52 -7.16 7.84 16.77
CA ALA A 52 -6.34 9.05 16.70
C ALA A 52 -7.00 10.16 15.87
N ILE A 53 -7.72 9.79 14.82
CA ILE A 53 -8.46 10.75 13.98
C ILE A 53 -9.93 10.88 14.38
N HIS A 54 -10.37 10.16 15.43
CA HIS A 54 -11.77 10.07 15.84
C HIS A 54 -12.72 9.73 14.68
N ALA A 55 -12.35 8.76 13.85
CA ALA A 55 -13.16 8.38 12.70
C ALA A 55 -14.50 7.77 13.14
N GLU A 56 -15.58 8.22 12.52
CA GLU A 56 -16.93 7.73 12.74
C GLU A 56 -17.57 7.25 11.42
N ILE A 57 -18.63 6.44 11.55
CA ILE A 57 -19.41 6.05 10.38
C ILE A 57 -20.14 7.28 9.87
N GLY A 58 -19.91 7.59 8.60
CA GLY A 58 -20.51 8.72 7.92
C GLY A 58 -19.55 9.88 7.62
N ASP A 59 -18.32 9.81 8.10
CA ASP A 59 -17.28 10.79 7.75
C ASP A 59 -16.95 10.74 6.26
N GLU A 60 -16.58 11.88 5.68
CA GLU A 60 -16.12 11.97 4.30
C GLU A 60 -14.60 12.07 4.25
N ILE A 61 -13.97 11.26 3.40
CA ILE A 61 -12.52 11.26 3.22
C ILE A 61 -12.16 11.76 1.83
N ASP A 62 -11.20 12.69 1.78
CA ASP A 62 -10.61 13.18 0.54
C ASP A 62 -9.09 12.93 0.54
N TRP A 63 -8.51 12.80 -0.65
CA TRP A 63 -7.06 12.67 -0.82
C TRP A 63 -6.61 13.34 -2.11
N GLN A 64 -5.44 13.97 -2.04
CA GLN A 64 -4.80 14.59 -3.19
C GLN A 64 -3.73 13.65 -3.77
N VAL A 65 -3.71 13.54 -5.10
CA VAL A 65 -2.67 12.80 -5.82
C VAL A 65 -1.62 13.81 -6.25
N GLU A 66 -0.46 13.82 -5.59
CA GLU A 66 0.71 14.53 -6.13
C GLU A 66 1.23 13.79 -7.37
N GLU A 67 1.64 14.55 -8.39
CA GLU A 67 2.17 14.00 -9.63
C GLU A 67 3.36 13.05 -9.39
N GLU A 68 3.45 11.98 -10.20
CA GLU A 68 4.50 10.98 -10.12
C GLU A 68 5.89 11.63 -10.17
N ARG A 69 6.61 11.58 -9.05
CA ARG A 69 8.05 11.87 -9.06
C ARG A 69 8.70 10.79 -9.92
N LYS A 70 9.34 11.17 -11.03
CA LYS A 70 10.12 10.24 -11.86
C LYS A 70 11.02 9.42 -10.95
N ALA A 71 10.88 8.09 -11.03
CA ALA A 71 11.68 7.18 -10.24
C ALA A 71 13.17 7.57 -10.38
N VAL A 72 13.80 7.89 -9.25
CA VAL A 72 15.26 8.07 -9.23
C VAL A 72 15.84 6.72 -9.63
N PRO A 73 16.67 6.64 -10.69
CA PRO A 73 17.27 5.36 -11.07
C PRO A 73 17.99 4.77 -9.87
N SER A 74 17.82 3.46 -9.65
CA SER A 74 18.54 2.72 -8.61
C SER A 74 20.03 3.11 -8.66
N PRO A 75 20.70 3.31 -7.51
CA PRO A 75 22.10 3.67 -7.48
C PRO A 75 22.96 2.43 -7.78
N THR A 76 22.72 1.76 -8.91
CA THR A 76 23.53 0.66 -9.44
C THR A 76 24.99 1.12 -9.58
N SER A 77 25.21 2.40 -9.90
CA SER A 77 26.53 3.05 -9.90
C SER A 77 27.19 3.13 -8.53
N ALA A 78 26.42 3.20 -7.43
CA ALA A 78 26.95 3.14 -6.07
C ALA A 78 27.32 1.70 -5.69
N ILE A 79 26.56 0.70 -6.15
CA ILE A 79 26.91 -0.72 -5.97
C ILE A 79 28.21 -1.04 -6.71
N ASN A 80 28.42 -0.57 -7.94
CA ASN A 80 29.70 -0.78 -8.65
C ASN A 80 30.91 -0.08 -8.01
N LYS A 81 30.72 1.01 -7.27
CA LYS A 81 31.80 1.65 -6.48
C LYS A 81 32.21 0.81 -5.27
N ILE A 82 31.30 0.00 -4.74
CA ILE A 82 31.61 -0.98 -3.70
C ILE A 82 32.10 -2.22 -4.44
N ASN A 83 33.37 -2.57 -4.33
CA ASN A 83 33.96 -3.73 -5.03
C ASN A 83 33.48 -5.07 -4.43
N ILE A 84 32.16 -5.30 -4.45
CA ILE A 84 31.51 -6.55 -4.05
C ILE A 84 31.77 -7.52 -5.19
N LYS A 85 32.86 -8.28 -5.08
CA LYS A 85 33.11 -9.42 -5.96
C LYS A 85 31.93 -10.38 -5.84
N SER A 86 31.23 -10.56 -6.96
CA SER A 86 30.18 -11.56 -7.15
C SER A 86 30.67 -12.92 -6.65
N SER A 87 30.14 -13.38 -5.52
CA SER A 87 30.27 -14.76 -5.06
C SER A 87 29.00 -15.50 -5.45
N ASN A 88 29.00 -16.15 -6.62
CA ASN A 88 28.16 -17.28 -7.09
C ASN A 88 26.65 -17.30 -6.78
N GLY A 89 26.04 -16.21 -6.32
CA GLY A 89 24.60 -16.06 -6.12
C GLY A 89 24.06 -15.07 -7.14
N VAL A 90 23.40 -15.60 -8.19
CA VAL A 90 22.82 -14.83 -9.29
C VAL A 90 21.67 -13.96 -8.77
N ILE A 91 21.94 -12.70 -8.42
CA ILE A 91 20.93 -11.64 -8.39
C ILE A 91 20.96 -10.98 -9.77
N SER A 92 20.36 -11.65 -10.76
CA SER A 92 20.12 -11.02 -12.06
C SER A 92 18.93 -10.09 -11.90
N LEU A 93 19.20 -8.83 -11.53
CA LEU A 93 18.20 -7.77 -11.56
C LEU A 93 17.90 -7.45 -13.03
N ALA A 94 16.90 -8.12 -13.60
CA ALA A 94 16.47 -7.86 -14.96
C ALA A 94 15.93 -6.42 -15.03
N GLU A 95 16.67 -5.54 -15.71
CA GLU A 95 16.23 -4.18 -15.96
C GLU A 95 14.97 -4.21 -16.85
N PRO A 96 13.85 -3.57 -16.46
CA PRO A 96 12.70 -3.45 -17.33
C PRO A 96 13.07 -2.59 -18.55
N LYS A 97 13.04 -3.17 -19.75
CA LYS A 97 13.30 -2.44 -21.00
C LYS A 97 12.29 -1.28 -21.12
N PRO A 98 12.74 -0.02 -21.22
CA PRO A 98 11.83 1.10 -21.44
C PRO A 98 11.14 0.92 -22.80
N LYS A 99 9.79 0.97 -22.81
CA LYS A 99 9.02 1.01 -24.05
C LYS A 99 9.27 2.35 -24.73
N LEU A 100 10.08 2.35 -25.79
CA LEU A 100 10.16 3.47 -26.71
C LEU A 100 8.79 3.63 -27.38
N LYS A 101 8.08 4.74 -27.09
CA LYS A 101 6.91 5.15 -27.86
C LYS A 101 7.40 5.53 -29.26
N GLY A 102 7.11 4.70 -30.25
CA GLY A 102 7.25 5.04 -31.66
C GLY A 102 6.26 6.16 -32.03
N LYS A 103 6.73 7.10 -32.84
CA LYS A 103 5.89 8.09 -33.54
C LYS A 103 5.07 7.41 -34.64
#